data_AF-T1FJU5-F1
#
_entry.id   AF-T1FJU5-F1
#
_cell.length_a   1.000
_cell.length_b   1.000
_cell.length_c   1.000
_cell.angle_alpha   90.00
_cell.angle_beta   90.00
_cell.angle_gamma   90.00
#
_symmetry.space_group_name_H-M   'P 1'
#
loop_
_entity.id
_entity.type
_entity.pdbx_description
1 polymer ?
#
loop_
_entity_poly.entity_id
_entity_poly.type
_entity_poly.pdbx_seq_one_letter_code
_entity_poly.pdbx_strand_id
1 'polypeptide(L)'
;MRILASTDTMAPDSTNTINSLKDKHPPAPLDRKPSPNKESTSVTVNPQQIMLCLRQFPKGTSGGRDGLTPQHLRDLTHDKIETAELISAMTDFINLLLSGVCPPEVVPYLFGGRLVALIEMNDLKFLGSIVCRGKRHDNFWAEKLKDFKHIMSMMTEIGKHDALVLLTQAAFILRLSYFLRTSPGPSQQKSDEFNNELRMGFQKIFNVFFDDKGWKQAILPVNMGGLGLGVVAELAPSAFLSSAAATAALQDKILPMDVAYQDDLRLETFRRWCTVYGDIMDINVCSQKKWNEPSLNVSKSKLEELNDSPSDKARLMAVRSELGSAWLRVIPSTACGTRLDNGYRCLFGADVFQLGHHGLSCRLGSGRQARHSAMNDYICKLFQKADIPAVKEPAGLLSESNFRPDGYTLVPWSQGCCLSWDVTFPHTLAERYINYTAMEQGSAAVKAADFKNTKYKDLNDNTRVFVPICVETFGSVDKQTQLFFDNIATKIVEKSGDPNDKIYIKQNISLLLQKFNSFCILENIAKCPSVRDPVH
;
A
#
# COMPACT_ATOMS: atom_id res chain seq x y z
N MET A 1 21.21 -12.70 22.73
CA MET A 1 20.15 -12.08 21.93
C MET A 1 19.24 -13.06 21.17
N ARG A 2 19.70 -14.23 20.67
CA ARG A 2 18.82 -15.26 20.06
C ARG A 2 17.77 -15.86 21.02
N ILE A 3 18.07 -15.91 22.32
CA ILE A 3 17.17 -16.46 23.38
C ILE A 3 16.19 -15.39 23.93
N LEU A 4 16.48 -14.10 23.76
CA LEU A 4 15.62 -13.03 24.30
C LEU A 4 14.44 -12.68 23.37
N ALA A 5 14.40 -13.27 22.18
CA ALA A 5 13.32 -13.13 21.20
C ALA A 5 12.73 -14.49 20.78
N SER A 6 13.11 -15.57 21.48
CA SER A 6 12.61 -16.93 21.24
C SER A 6 11.90 -17.45 22.49
N THR A 7 10.82 -18.20 22.29
CA THR A 7 10.17 -18.99 23.34
C THR A 7 10.89 -20.34 23.58
N ASP A 8 11.98 -20.61 22.85
CA ASP A 8 12.85 -21.76 23.07
C ASP A 8 13.39 -21.75 24.50
N THR A 9 13.03 -22.77 25.26
CA THR A 9 13.60 -23.02 26.59
C THR A 9 14.77 -23.98 26.45
N MET A 10 15.81 -23.76 27.26
CA MET A 10 16.90 -24.73 27.36
C MET A 10 16.33 -26.06 27.85
N ALA A 11 16.65 -27.15 27.14
CA ALA A 11 16.33 -28.48 27.67
C ALA A 11 16.95 -28.62 29.07
N PRO A 12 16.24 -29.21 30.04
CA PRO A 12 16.75 -29.37 31.39
C PRO A 12 18.02 -30.22 31.37
N ASP A 13 18.99 -29.83 32.19
CA ASP A 13 20.21 -30.59 32.41
C ASP A 13 19.87 -31.90 33.14
N SER A 14 19.60 -32.93 32.36
CA SER A 14 19.12 -34.22 32.83
C SER A 14 19.76 -35.36 32.05
N THR A 15 19.89 -36.51 32.69
CA THR A 15 20.44 -37.73 32.08
C THR A 15 19.67 -38.12 30.81
N ASN A 16 18.36 -37.85 30.77
CA ASN A 16 17.52 -38.09 29.59
C ASN A 16 17.92 -37.21 28.41
N THR A 17 18.12 -35.91 28.63
CA THR A 17 18.58 -34.97 27.59
C THR A 17 19.95 -35.39 27.03
N ILE A 18 20.87 -35.82 27.91
CA ILE A 18 22.20 -36.30 27.51
C ILE A 18 22.11 -37.59 26.68
N ASN A 19 21.28 -38.54 27.07
CA ASN A 19 21.08 -39.79 26.32
C ASN A 19 20.47 -39.52 24.95
N SER A 20 19.45 -38.67 24.86
CA SER A 20 18.86 -38.27 23.57
C SER A 20 19.83 -37.54 22.65
N LEU A 21 20.78 -36.78 23.18
CA LEU A 21 21.86 -36.17 22.38
C LEU A 21 22.83 -37.24 21.88
N LYS A 22 23.21 -38.19 22.73
CA LYS A 22 24.10 -39.31 22.35
C LYS A 22 23.48 -40.20 21.27
N ASP A 23 22.17 -40.44 21.32
CA ASP A 23 21.46 -41.22 20.30
C ASP A 23 21.44 -40.50 18.93
N LYS A 24 21.40 -39.16 18.92
CA LYS A 24 21.36 -38.34 17.70
C LYS A 24 22.73 -38.16 17.04
N HIS A 25 23.83 -38.38 17.76
CA HIS A 25 25.17 -38.22 17.24
C HIS A 25 25.83 -39.59 17.02
N PRO A 26 26.28 -39.92 15.80
CA PRO A 26 26.97 -41.18 15.56
C PRO A 26 28.24 -41.24 16.42
N PRO A 27 28.61 -42.43 16.95
CA PRO A 27 29.91 -42.61 17.59
C PRO A 27 31.04 -42.23 16.63
N ALA A 28 32.19 -41.83 17.18
CA ALA A 28 33.35 -41.48 16.38
C ALA A 28 33.64 -42.61 15.36
N PRO A 29 33.83 -42.27 14.06
CA PRO A 29 34.09 -43.28 13.02
C PRO A 29 35.29 -44.16 13.41
N LEU A 30 35.17 -45.48 13.20
CA LEU A 30 36.24 -46.44 13.51
C LEU A 30 37.52 -46.19 12.70
N ASP A 31 37.41 -45.50 11.58
CA ASP A 31 38.49 -45.11 10.67
C ASP A 31 39.10 -43.73 10.98
N ARG A 32 38.82 -43.17 12.18
CA ARG A 32 39.44 -41.91 12.61
C ARG A 32 40.97 -42.07 12.58
N LYS A 33 41.59 -41.44 11.58
CA LYS A 33 43.06 -41.42 11.42
C LYS A 33 43.70 -40.99 12.74
N PRO A 34 44.68 -41.74 13.26
CA PRO A 34 45.44 -41.29 14.42
C PRO A 34 46.08 -39.94 14.12
N SER A 35 46.13 -39.08 15.13
CA SER A 35 46.81 -37.79 15.01
C SER A 35 48.24 -38.03 14.51
N PRO A 36 48.74 -37.26 13.53
CA PRO A 36 50.10 -37.41 13.06
C PRO A 36 51.10 -37.27 14.22
N ASN A 37 52.17 -38.06 14.20
CA ASN A 37 53.23 -37.97 15.20
C ASN A 37 53.82 -36.56 15.24
N LYS A 38 54.27 -36.13 16.45
CA LYS A 38 54.87 -34.82 16.78
C LYS A 38 56.24 -34.58 16.09
N GLU A 39 56.32 -34.78 14.79
CA GLU A 39 57.51 -34.44 14.01
C GLU A 39 57.17 -33.30 13.07
N SER A 40 57.12 -32.09 13.62
CA SER A 40 57.17 -30.87 12.82
C SER A 40 57.74 -29.73 13.66
N THR A 41 58.65 -28.97 13.04
CA THR A 41 59.18 -27.71 13.56
C THR A 41 58.03 -26.80 13.98
N SER A 42 57.89 -26.56 15.29
CA SER A 42 56.86 -25.72 15.86
C SER A 42 57.00 -24.30 15.28
N VAL A 43 55.98 -23.85 14.56
CA VAL A 43 55.86 -22.44 14.16
C VAL A 43 55.81 -21.62 15.44
N THR A 44 56.71 -20.66 15.60
CA THR A 44 56.69 -19.72 16.73
C THR A 44 56.25 -18.35 16.26
N VAL A 45 55.48 -17.67 17.09
CA VAL A 45 55.05 -16.28 16.89
C VAL A 45 55.70 -15.36 17.91
N ASN A 46 55.91 -14.10 17.53
CA ASN A 46 56.44 -13.06 18.40
C ASN A 46 55.36 -12.04 18.81
N PRO A 47 55.63 -11.19 19.84
CA PRO A 47 54.65 -10.20 20.32
C PRO A 47 54.13 -9.23 19.24
N GLN A 48 54.97 -8.88 18.27
CA GLN A 48 54.59 -7.97 17.18
C GLN A 48 53.58 -8.63 16.24
N GLN A 49 53.77 -9.92 15.95
CA GLN A 49 52.84 -10.71 15.14
C GLN A 49 51.48 -10.88 15.84
N ILE A 50 51.46 -11.12 17.15
CA ILE A 50 50.21 -11.18 17.93
C ILE A 50 49.44 -9.86 17.83
N MET A 51 50.14 -8.72 17.98
CA MET A 51 49.52 -7.40 17.85
C MET A 51 48.97 -7.10 16.45
N LEU A 52 49.68 -7.54 15.41
CA LEU A 52 49.18 -7.45 14.04
C LEU A 52 47.93 -8.31 13.84
N CYS A 53 47.93 -9.55 14.33
CA CYS A 53 46.77 -10.44 14.25
C CYS A 53 45.55 -9.89 15.01
N LEU A 54 45.75 -9.34 16.21
CA LEU A 54 44.67 -8.71 16.99
C LEU A 54 44.01 -7.55 16.22
N ARG A 55 44.80 -6.75 15.49
CA ARG A 55 44.31 -5.65 14.67
C ARG A 55 43.56 -6.09 13.41
N GLN A 56 43.92 -7.26 12.86
CA GLN A 56 43.31 -7.80 11.64
C GLN A 56 41.93 -8.41 11.84
N PHE A 57 41.50 -8.68 13.08
CA PHE A 57 40.14 -9.19 13.32
C PHE A 57 39.09 -8.17 12.84
N PRO A 58 38.08 -8.61 12.06
CA PRO A 58 36.95 -7.78 11.69
C PRO A 58 36.27 -7.13 12.90
N LYS A 59 35.67 -5.95 12.71
CA LYS A 59 34.84 -5.34 13.77
C LYS A 59 33.61 -6.22 14.00
N GLY A 60 33.31 -6.49 15.28
CA GLY A 60 32.17 -7.32 15.67
C GLY A 60 32.43 -8.83 15.69
N THR A 61 33.69 -9.29 15.57
CA THR A 61 34.03 -10.70 15.81
C THR A 61 33.59 -11.12 17.22
N SER A 62 32.81 -12.20 17.32
CA SER A 62 32.31 -12.73 18.57
C SER A 62 33.41 -13.35 19.42
N GLY A 63 33.28 -13.25 20.74
CA GLY A 63 34.17 -13.91 21.70
C GLY A 63 33.90 -15.40 21.86
N GLY A 64 34.84 -16.09 22.51
CA GLY A 64 34.73 -17.50 22.88
C GLY A 64 33.86 -17.73 24.12
N ARG A 65 34.07 -18.87 24.79
CA ARG A 65 33.35 -19.26 26.03
C ARG A 65 33.61 -18.32 27.21
N ASP A 66 34.76 -17.65 27.20
CA ASP A 66 35.18 -16.65 28.18
C ASP A 66 34.48 -15.29 28.01
N GLY A 67 33.76 -15.06 26.91
CA GLY A 67 33.09 -13.80 26.60
C GLY A 67 34.05 -12.67 26.17
N LEU A 68 35.35 -12.95 26.05
CA LEU A 68 36.33 -11.97 25.59
C LEU A 68 36.30 -11.91 24.06
N THR A 69 35.99 -10.74 23.51
CA THR A 69 36.00 -10.52 22.06
C THR A 69 37.39 -10.04 21.61
N PRO A 70 37.76 -10.22 20.33
CA PRO A 70 38.95 -9.57 19.78
C PRO A 70 38.93 -8.04 19.91
N GLN A 71 37.76 -7.42 20.07
CA GLN A 71 37.68 -5.99 20.39
C GLN A 71 38.11 -5.71 21.83
N HIS A 72 37.64 -6.49 22.81
CA HIS A 72 38.08 -6.37 24.21
C HIS A 72 39.60 -6.53 24.32
N LEU A 73 40.17 -7.52 23.64
CA LEU A 73 41.62 -7.73 23.64
C LEU A 73 42.39 -6.58 22.96
N ARG A 74 41.83 -5.97 21.91
CA ARG A 74 42.40 -4.77 21.29
C ARG A 74 42.37 -3.55 22.21
N ASP A 75 41.26 -3.35 22.91
CA ASP A 75 41.09 -2.22 23.82
C ASP A 75 42.03 -2.36 25.02
N LEU A 76 42.17 -3.58 25.55
CA LEU A 76 43.12 -3.93 26.62
C LEU A 76 44.59 -3.83 26.19
N THR A 77 44.89 -3.87 24.88
CA THR A 77 46.26 -3.81 24.33
C THR A 77 46.60 -2.46 23.68
N HIS A 78 45.80 -1.42 23.93
CA HIS A 78 45.95 -0.11 23.28
C HIS A 78 47.01 0.81 23.91
N ASP A 79 47.31 0.69 25.22
CA ASP A 79 48.15 1.64 25.95
C ASP A 79 49.57 1.11 26.25
N LYS A 80 50.65 1.86 26.01
CA LYS A 80 52.00 1.30 25.80
C LYS A 80 52.76 0.80 27.04
N ILE A 81 52.33 1.12 28.25
CA ILE A 81 53.14 0.89 29.46
C ILE A 81 52.71 -0.38 30.22
N GLU A 82 51.41 -0.68 30.29
CA GLU A 82 50.87 -1.87 31.01
C GLU A 82 50.55 -3.07 30.08
N THR A 83 50.75 -2.94 28.77
CA THR A 83 50.35 -3.96 27.78
C THR A 83 51.41 -4.98 27.41
N ALA A 84 52.67 -4.75 27.78
CA ALA A 84 53.78 -5.64 27.42
C ALA A 84 53.63 -7.03 28.05
N GLU A 85 53.18 -7.10 29.31
CA GLU A 85 53.00 -8.37 30.05
C GLU A 85 51.87 -9.21 29.47
N LEU A 86 50.72 -8.60 29.15
CA LEU A 86 49.58 -9.30 28.56
C LEU A 86 49.92 -9.86 27.17
N ILE A 87 50.59 -9.07 26.33
CA ILE A 87 51.00 -9.53 24.99
C ILE A 87 52.04 -10.64 25.11
N SER A 88 52.98 -10.54 26.07
CA SER A 88 53.95 -11.61 26.33
C SER A 88 53.24 -12.91 26.73
N ALA A 89 52.34 -12.86 27.71
CA ALA A 89 51.58 -14.01 28.17
C ALA A 89 50.73 -14.65 27.05
N MET A 90 50.09 -13.83 26.20
CA MET A 90 49.36 -14.31 25.03
C MET A 90 50.28 -14.97 24.01
N THR A 91 51.48 -14.41 23.79
CA THR A 91 52.49 -14.95 22.88
C THR A 91 52.98 -16.31 23.37
N ASP A 92 53.28 -16.44 24.67
CA ASP A 92 53.73 -17.68 25.29
C ASP A 92 52.64 -18.76 25.23
N PHE A 93 51.40 -18.38 25.51
CA PHE A 93 50.25 -19.29 25.41
C PHE A 93 50.03 -19.79 23.98
N ILE A 94 50.11 -18.91 22.97
CA ILE A 94 49.94 -19.31 21.57
C ILE A 94 51.09 -20.20 21.12
N ASN A 95 52.33 -19.89 21.51
CA ASN A 95 53.49 -20.74 21.22
C ASN A 95 53.38 -22.12 21.88
N LEU A 96 52.82 -22.21 23.10
CA LEU A 96 52.52 -23.47 23.75
C LEU A 96 51.54 -24.31 22.91
N LEU A 97 50.45 -23.70 22.42
CA LEU A 97 49.50 -24.38 21.54
C LEU A 97 50.13 -24.80 20.20
N LEU A 98 50.93 -23.92 19.59
CA LEU A 98 51.63 -24.20 18.32
C LEU A 98 52.71 -25.29 18.46
N SER A 99 53.25 -25.51 19.66
CA SER A 99 54.12 -26.65 19.98
C SER A 99 53.37 -27.98 20.12
N GLY A 100 52.04 -27.98 19.91
CA GLY A 100 51.20 -29.15 20.07
C GLY A 100 51.04 -29.57 21.54
N VAL A 101 51.14 -28.61 22.46
CA VAL A 101 50.91 -28.81 23.90
C VAL A 101 49.66 -28.03 24.30
N CYS A 102 48.62 -28.75 24.72
CA CYS A 102 47.45 -28.17 25.36
C CYS A 102 47.16 -28.98 26.63
N PRO A 103 47.10 -28.36 27.82
CA PRO A 103 46.78 -29.06 29.05
C PRO A 103 45.44 -29.81 28.93
N PRO A 104 45.35 -31.10 29.34
CA PRO A 104 44.13 -31.90 29.21
C PRO A 104 42.90 -31.25 29.86
N GLU A 105 43.11 -30.50 30.94
CA GLU A 105 42.06 -29.80 31.68
C GLU A 105 41.45 -28.64 30.86
N VAL A 106 42.21 -28.07 29.92
CA VAL A 106 41.80 -26.90 29.11
C VAL A 106 41.23 -27.32 27.75
N VAL A 107 41.57 -28.52 27.26
CA VAL A 107 41.09 -29.07 25.98
C VAL A 107 39.56 -28.98 25.80
N PRO A 108 38.71 -29.34 26.79
CA PRO A 108 37.26 -29.25 26.65
C PRO A 108 36.73 -27.83 26.47
N TYR A 109 37.51 -26.82 26.88
CA TYR A 109 37.13 -25.41 26.82
C TYR A 109 37.61 -24.74 25.54
N LEU A 110 38.81 -25.06 25.06
CA LEU A 110 39.38 -24.54 23.81
C LEU A 110 38.82 -25.22 22.56
N PHE A 111 38.59 -26.53 22.61
CA PHE A 111 38.19 -27.34 21.45
C PHE A 111 36.78 -27.93 21.56
N GLY A 112 36.08 -27.69 22.68
CA GLY A 112 34.69 -28.12 22.86
C GLY A 112 33.70 -27.14 22.23
N GLY A 113 32.89 -27.62 21.28
CA GLY A 113 31.76 -26.85 20.75
C GLY A 113 30.64 -26.66 21.80
N ARG A 114 29.91 -25.54 21.71
CA ARG A 114 28.70 -25.30 22.51
C ARG A 114 27.50 -25.92 21.79
N LEU A 115 27.18 -27.19 22.09
CA LEU A 115 25.89 -27.77 21.73
C LEU A 115 24.87 -27.34 22.78
N VAL A 116 23.88 -26.54 22.37
CA VAL A 116 22.70 -26.24 23.18
C VAL A 116 21.57 -27.10 22.66
N ALA A 117 21.06 -28.01 23.49
CA ALA A 117 19.85 -28.75 23.18
C ALA A 117 18.65 -27.80 23.30
N LEU A 118 18.08 -27.46 22.15
CA LEU A 118 16.80 -26.75 22.08
C LEU A 118 15.69 -27.79 21.91
N ILE A 119 14.58 -27.60 22.62
CA ILE A 119 13.36 -28.38 22.39
C ILE A 119 12.85 -28.01 21.00
N GLU A 120 12.59 -29.00 20.15
CA GLU A 120 12.14 -28.78 18.78
C GLU A 120 10.80 -28.03 18.76
N MET A 121 10.83 -26.74 18.39
CA MET A 121 9.60 -25.95 18.23
C MET A 121 8.90 -26.30 16.92
N ASN A 122 7.67 -26.79 17.07
CA ASN A 122 6.80 -27.28 16.00
C ASN A 122 6.27 -26.21 15.02
N ASP A 123 6.72 -24.95 15.11
CA ASP A 123 6.29 -23.82 14.27
C ASP A 123 7.50 -23.00 13.81
N LEU A 124 8.23 -23.48 12.80
CA LEU A 124 9.40 -22.76 12.27
C LEU A 124 8.95 -21.51 11.50
N LYS A 125 8.86 -20.39 12.22
CA LYS A 125 8.70 -19.04 11.65
C LYS A 125 10.09 -18.41 11.54
N PHE A 126 10.48 -17.97 10.35
CA PHE A 126 11.72 -17.21 10.15
C PHE A 126 11.39 -15.76 9.85
N LEU A 127 11.94 -14.84 10.66
CA LEU A 127 11.63 -13.40 10.59
C LEU A 127 10.10 -13.13 10.56
N GLY A 128 9.33 -13.93 11.31
CA GLY A 128 7.87 -13.83 11.38
C GLY A 128 7.08 -14.44 10.22
N SER A 129 7.74 -14.96 9.18
CA SER A 129 7.07 -15.66 8.06
C SER A 129 7.17 -17.17 8.18
N ILE A 130 6.21 -17.88 7.58
CA ILE A 130 6.15 -19.34 7.57
C ILE A 130 7.14 -19.92 6.55
N VAL A 131 7.94 -20.90 6.98
CA VAL A 131 8.89 -21.62 6.12
C VAL A 131 8.39 -23.04 5.78
N CYS A 132 7.53 -23.61 6.64
CA CYS A 132 7.02 -24.97 6.47
C CYS A 132 5.83 -25.05 5.50
N ARG A 133 5.65 -26.23 4.87
CA ARG A 133 4.47 -26.58 4.05
C ARG A 133 3.39 -27.33 4.85
N GLY A 134 2.24 -27.56 4.23
CA GLY A 134 1.16 -28.41 4.75
C GLY A 134 0.38 -27.78 5.90
N LYS A 135 -0.10 -28.59 6.85
CA LYS A 135 -0.98 -28.14 7.95
C LYS A 135 -0.46 -26.92 8.74
N ARG A 136 0.87 -26.79 8.88
CA ARG A 136 1.50 -25.66 9.57
C ARG A 136 1.35 -24.34 8.80
N HIS A 137 1.43 -24.41 7.47
CA HIS A 137 1.18 -23.28 6.59
C HIS A 137 -0.28 -22.83 6.67
N ASP A 138 -1.23 -23.78 6.66
CA ASP A 138 -2.65 -23.45 6.85
C ASP A 138 -2.92 -22.85 8.23
N ASN A 139 -2.30 -23.36 9.30
CA ASN A 139 -2.42 -22.81 10.65
C ASN A 139 -1.88 -21.37 10.72
N PHE A 140 -0.74 -21.08 10.09
CA PHE A 140 -0.19 -19.73 10.03
C PHE A 140 -1.17 -18.75 9.39
N TRP A 141 -1.76 -19.12 8.26
CA TRP A 141 -2.75 -18.27 7.59
C TRP A 141 -4.06 -18.17 8.37
N ALA A 142 -4.45 -19.21 9.12
CA ALA A 142 -5.58 -19.15 10.03
C ALA A 142 -5.36 -18.14 11.18
N GLU A 143 -4.14 -18.05 11.72
CA GLU A 143 -3.77 -17.01 12.69
C GLU A 143 -3.88 -15.61 12.06
N LYS A 144 -3.35 -15.41 10.83
CA LYS A 144 -3.46 -14.12 10.13
C LYS A 144 -4.90 -13.73 9.82
N LEU A 145 -5.76 -14.71 9.51
CA LEU A 145 -7.18 -14.47 9.32
C LEU A 145 -7.86 -14.08 10.63
N LYS A 146 -7.49 -14.70 11.76
CA LYS A 146 -7.99 -14.32 13.09
C LYS A 146 -7.59 -12.89 13.44
N ASP A 147 -6.34 -12.51 13.18
CA ASP A 147 -5.87 -11.14 13.36
C ASP A 147 -6.68 -10.16 12.49
N PHE A 148 -6.92 -10.52 11.23
CA PHE A 148 -7.71 -9.71 10.30
C PHE A 148 -9.17 -9.53 10.77
N LYS A 149 -9.82 -10.60 11.23
CA LYS A 149 -11.16 -10.56 11.83
C LYS A 149 -11.23 -9.59 13.02
N HIS A 150 -10.23 -9.62 13.88
CA HIS A 150 -10.15 -8.71 15.01
C HIS A 150 -10.05 -7.24 14.56
N ILE A 151 -9.20 -6.97 13.56
CA ILE A 151 -9.08 -5.62 12.98
C ILE A 151 -10.42 -5.14 12.38
N MET A 152 -11.09 -6.00 11.60
CA MET A 152 -12.40 -5.67 11.02
C MET A 152 -13.45 -5.38 12.10
N SER A 153 -13.40 -6.09 13.23
CA SER A 153 -14.27 -5.80 14.38
C SER A 153 -13.93 -4.47 15.05
N MET A 154 -12.67 -4.03 15.10
CA MET A 154 -12.33 -2.72 15.65
C MET A 154 -12.74 -1.57 14.73
N MET A 155 -12.74 -1.80 13.41
CA MET A 155 -13.14 -0.79 12.44
C MET A 155 -14.61 -0.37 12.53
N THR A 156 -15.47 -1.16 13.17
CA THR A 156 -16.87 -0.76 13.41
C THR A 156 -17.00 0.35 14.45
N GLU A 157 -15.97 0.56 15.27
CA GLU A 157 -15.99 1.52 16.38
C GLU A 157 -15.44 2.91 16.00
N ILE A 158 -14.89 3.06 14.79
CA ILE A 158 -14.30 4.32 14.30
C ILE A 158 -15.16 4.96 13.21
N GLY A 159 -14.84 6.21 12.86
CA GLY A 159 -15.53 6.91 11.77
C GLY A 159 -15.40 6.17 10.44
N LYS A 160 -16.46 6.19 9.63
CA LYS A 160 -16.50 5.45 8.35
C LYS A 160 -15.38 5.88 7.41
N HIS A 161 -15.11 7.20 7.34
CA HIS A 161 -14.01 7.69 6.51
C HIS A 161 -12.64 7.21 7.02
N ASP A 162 -12.42 7.18 8.34
CA ASP A 162 -11.20 6.63 8.94
C ASP A 162 -11.06 5.14 8.63
N ALA A 163 -12.14 4.37 8.79
CA ALA A 163 -12.17 2.94 8.47
C ALA A 163 -11.84 2.69 7.00
N LEU A 164 -12.35 3.50 6.07
CA LEU A 164 -12.10 3.35 4.64
C LEU A 164 -10.62 3.52 4.31
N VAL A 165 -10.01 4.57 4.85
CA VAL A 165 -8.59 4.88 4.63
C VAL A 165 -7.72 3.81 5.29
N LEU A 166 -8.01 3.41 6.52
CA LEU A 166 -7.25 2.36 7.20
C LEU A 166 -7.37 1.02 6.46
N LEU A 167 -8.56 0.65 5.99
CA LEU A 167 -8.76 -0.62 5.28
C LEU A 167 -8.02 -0.66 3.95
N THR A 168 -8.11 0.42 3.17
CA THR A 168 -7.49 0.50 1.83
C THR A 168 -6.00 0.79 1.86
N GLN A 169 -5.48 1.43 2.92
CA GLN A 169 -4.09 1.92 2.99
C GLN A 169 -3.24 1.31 4.10
N ALA A 170 -3.78 0.45 4.97
CA ALA A 170 -2.98 -0.12 6.05
C ALA A 170 -3.39 -1.55 6.44
N ALA A 171 -4.66 -1.78 6.70
CA ALA A 171 -5.11 -2.86 7.58
C ALA A 171 -5.34 -4.22 6.92
N PHE A 172 -5.39 -4.30 5.59
CA PHE A 172 -5.61 -5.56 4.87
C PHE A 172 -4.37 -6.02 4.08
N ILE A 173 -4.32 -5.79 2.76
CA ILE A 173 -3.24 -6.29 1.89
C ILE A 173 -1.86 -5.80 2.34
N LEU A 174 -1.73 -4.56 2.80
CA LEU A 174 -0.44 -4.00 3.21
C LEU A 174 0.13 -4.70 4.46
N ARG A 175 -0.72 -5.12 5.40
CA ARG A 175 -0.30 -5.96 6.54
C ARG A 175 0.08 -7.37 6.14
N LEU A 176 -0.54 -7.91 5.09
CA LEU A 176 -0.21 -9.24 4.57
C LEU A 176 0.97 -9.24 3.60
N SER A 177 1.35 -8.07 3.08
CA SER A 177 2.30 -7.93 1.97
C SER A 177 3.64 -8.62 2.21
N TYR A 178 4.17 -8.54 3.43
CA TYR A 178 5.41 -9.24 3.80
C TYR A 178 5.26 -10.77 3.69
N PHE A 179 4.17 -11.33 4.21
CA PHE A 179 3.90 -12.77 4.17
C PHE A 179 3.64 -13.25 2.74
N LEU A 180 2.92 -12.46 1.93
CA LEU A 180 2.67 -12.77 0.51
C LEU A 180 3.93 -12.73 -0.35
N ARG A 181 4.97 -11.99 0.07
CA ARG A 181 6.27 -11.94 -0.63
C ARG A 181 7.24 -13.04 -0.23
N THR A 182 6.96 -13.74 0.87
CA THR A 182 7.87 -14.73 1.48
C THR A 182 7.28 -16.14 1.46
N SER A 183 6.02 -16.28 1.06
CA SER A 183 5.29 -17.54 0.95
C SER A 183 4.32 -17.47 -0.24
N PRO A 184 3.99 -18.59 -0.92
CA PRO A 184 3.03 -18.65 -2.04
C PRO A 184 1.59 -18.22 -1.73
N GLY A 185 1.33 -17.75 -0.51
CA GLY A 185 0.00 -17.38 -0.04
C GLY A 185 -0.78 -18.54 0.56
N PRO A 186 -1.98 -18.28 1.10
CA PRO A 186 -2.86 -19.29 1.69
C PRO A 186 -3.41 -20.29 0.68
N SER A 187 -3.96 -21.41 1.17
CA SER A 187 -4.81 -22.29 0.38
C SER A 187 -6.04 -21.55 -0.18
N GLN A 188 -6.68 -22.10 -1.21
CA GLN A 188 -7.85 -21.47 -1.85
C GLN A 188 -8.97 -21.23 -0.83
N GLN A 189 -9.30 -22.25 -0.03
CA GLN A 189 -10.30 -22.15 1.03
C GLN A 189 -10.00 -21.01 2.00
N LYS A 190 -8.76 -20.88 2.47
CA LYS A 190 -8.38 -19.80 3.38
C LYS A 190 -8.42 -18.43 2.71
N SER A 191 -8.05 -18.35 1.44
CA SER A 191 -8.18 -17.11 0.65
C SER A 191 -9.64 -16.69 0.49
N ASP A 192 -10.56 -17.63 0.28
CA ASP A 192 -12.00 -17.37 0.19
C ASP A 192 -12.55 -16.89 1.53
N GLU A 193 -12.09 -17.45 2.65
CA GLU A 193 -12.44 -16.96 4.00
C GLU A 193 -11.97 -15.50 4.22
N PHE A 194 -10.77 -15.12 3.79
CA PHE A 194 -10.31 -13.73 3.81
C PHE A 194 -11.20 -12.80 2.98
N ASN A 195 -11.54 -13.22 1.76
CA ASN A 195 -12.39 -12.44 0.86
C ASN A 195 -13.81 -12.27 1.42
N ASN A 196 -14.39 -13.34 1.98
CA ASN A 196 -15.71 -13.30 2.61
C ASN A 196 -15.71 -12.39 3.84
N GLU A 197 -14.68 -12.47 4.69
CA GLU A 197 -14.55 -11.59 5.85
C GLU A 197 -14.42 -10.12 5.42
N LEU A 198 -13.62 -9.83 4.39
CA LEU A 198 -13.49 -8.48 3.84
C LEU A 198 -14.82 -7.98 3.28
N ARG A 199 -15.56 -8.79 2.51
CA ARG A 199 -16.88 -8.44 1.96
C ARG A 199 -17.88 -8.14 3.07
N MET A 200 -18.06 -9.08 3.99
CA MET A 200 -19.03 -8.96 5.07
C MET A 200 -18.69 -7.81 6.01
N GLY A 201 -17.42 -7.69 6.39
CA GLY A 201 -16.95 -6.61 7.25
C GLY A 201 -17.07 -5.24 6.57
N PHE A 202 -16.73 -5.09 5.29
CA PHE A 202 -16.92 -3.83 4.56
C PHE A 202 -18.41 -3.45 4.51
N GLN A 203 -19.29 -4.38 4.13
CA GLN A 203 -20.74 -4.14 4.10
C GLN A 203 -21.27 -3.68 5.47
N LYS A 204 -20.79 -4.30 6.55
CA LYS A 204 -21.14 -3.96 7.94
C LYS A 204 -20.65 -2.56 8.34
N ILE A 205 -19.37 -2.25 8.10
CA ILE A 205 -18.75 -0.96 8.48
C ILE A 205 -19.44 0.21 7.76
N PHE A 206 -19.67 0.06 6.46
CA PHE A 206 -20.19 1.16 5.63
C PHE A 206 -21.72 1.20 5.58
N ASN A 207 -22.40 0.13 6.00
CA ASN A 207 -23.83 -0.07 5.83
C ASN A 207 -24.24 -0.03 4.35
N VAL A 208 -23.57 -0.86 3.54
CA VAL A 208 -23.81 -1.01 2.10
C VAL A 208 -23.99 -2.49 1.76
N PHE A 209 -24.65 -2.76 0.65
CA PHE A 209 -24.78 -4.11 0.10
C PHE A 209 -24.04 -4.19 -1.24
N PHE A 210 -23.25 -5.24 -1.43
CA PHE A 210 -22.66 -5.60 -2.72
C PHE A 210 -23.29 -6.88 -3.22
N ASP A 211 -23.86 -6.83 -4.41
CA ASP A 211 -24.09 -8.01 -5.24
C ASP A 211 -22.74 -8.52 -5.81
N ASP A 212 -22.77 -9.64 -6.52
CA ASP A 212 -21.52 -10.23 -7.04
C ASP A 212 -20.86 -9.36 -8.11
N LYS A 213 -21.65 -8.60 -8.89
CA LYS A 213 -21.14 -7.62 -9.85
C LYS A 213 -20.43 -6.48 -9.13
N GLY A 214 -21.06 -5.90 -8.11
CA GLY A 214 -20.51 -4.82 -7.29
C GLY A 214 -19.27 -5.24 -6.51
N TRP A 215 -19.24 -6.47 -5.97
CA TRP A 215 -18.06 -6.99 -5.28
C TRP A 215 -16.87 -7.18 -6.22
N LYS A 216 -17.10 -7.74 -7.42
CA LYS A 216 -16.07 -7.87 -8.47
C LYS A 216 -15.48 -6.51 -8.86
N GLN A 217 -16.29 -5.45 -8.87
CA GLN A 217 -15.78 -4.10 -9.08
C GLN A 217 -15.00 -3.60 -7.86
N ALA A 218 -15.51 -3.77 -6.64
CA ALA A 218 -14.91 -3.24 -5.42
C ALA A 218 -13.46 -3.72 -5.19
N ILE A 219 -13.16 -4.98 -5.54
CA ILE A 219 -11.82 -5.55 -5.39
C ILE A 219 -10.79 -4.99 -6.38
N LEU A 220 -11.23 -4.45 -7.53
CA LEU A 220 -10.32 -3.92 -8.53
C LEU A 220 -9.59 -2.66 -8.06
N PRO A 221 -8.41 -2.36 -8.62
CA PRO A 221 -7.72 -1.10 -8.40
C PRO A 221 -8.60 0.12 -8.73
N VAL A 222 -8.34 1.23 -8.03
CA VAL A 222 -9.07 2.49 -8.19
C VAL A 222 -9.00 3.03 -9.62
N ASN A 223 -7.83 2.94 -10.27
CA ASN A 223 -7.65 3.36 -11.67
C ASN A 223 -8.38 2.46 -12.68
N MET A 224 -8.93 1.32 -12.24
CA MET A 224 -9.80 0.45 -13.05
C MET A 224 -11.29 0.63 -12.69
N GLY A 225 -11.60 1.55 -11.78
CA GLY A 225 -12.95 1.88 -11.33
C GLY A 225 -13.42 1.10 -10.10
N GLY A 226 -12.52 0.41 -9.40
CA GLY A 226 -12.81 -0.28 -8.15
C GLY A 226 -12.49 0.55 -6.89
N LEU A 227 -12.53 -0.09 -5.72
CA LEU A 227 -12.18 0.53 -4.44
C LEU A 227 -10.73 0.22 -4.01
N GLY A 228 -10.04 -0.66 -4.74
CA GLY A 228 -8.68 -1.08 -4.43
C GLY A 228 -8.57 -2.03 -3.23
N LEU A 229 -9.65 -2.76 -2.90
CA LEU A 229 -9.65 -3.69 -1.77
C LEU A 229 -8.72 -4.90 -2.02
N GLY A 230 -8.66 -5.38 -3.26
CA GLY A 230 -7.85 -6.53 -3.66
C GLY A 230 -8.33 -7.86 -3.08
N VAL A 231 -7.74 -8.96 -3.58
CA VAL A 231 -8.00 -10.33 -3.11
C VAL A 231 -6.66 -11.03 -2.86
N VAL A 232 -6.54 -11.72 -1.73
CA VAL A 232 -5.31 -12.41 -1.34
C VAL A 232 -4.89 -13.46 -2.37
N ALA A 233 -5.84 -14.27 -2.87
CA ALA A 233 -5.57 -15.31 -3.86
C ALA A 233 -4.97 -14.77 -5.16
N GLU A 234 -5.42 -13.60 -5.63
CA GLU A 234 -4.94 -13.00 -6.88
C GLU A 234 -3.56 -12.34 -6.71
N LEU A 235 -3.26 -11.83 -5.50
CA LEU A 235 -2.02 -11.10 -5.22
C LEU A 235 -0.87 -11.98 -4.74
N ALA A 236 -1.18 -13.09 -4.07
CA ALA A 236 -0.21 -13.98 -3.45
C ALA A 236 0.84 -14.52 -4.44
N PRO A 237 0.46 -15.16 -5.58
CA PRO A 237 1.44 -15.70 -6.52
C PRO A 237 2.35 -14.61 -7.08
N SER A 238 1.77 -13.47 -7.48
CA SER A 238 2.50 -12.33 -8.04
C SER A 238 3.49 -11.71 -7.05
N ALA A 239 3.09 -11.56 -5.78
CA ALA A 239 3.94 -11.04 -4.71
C ALA A 239 5.11 -11.99 -4.44
N PHE A 240 4.84 -13.30 -4.38
CA PHE A 240 5.86 -14.31 -4.13
C PHE A 240 6.85 -14.44 -5.30
N LEU A 241 6.35 -14.58 -6.53
CA LEU A 241 7.19 -14.76 -7.73
C LEU A 241 8.11 -13.56 -7.98
N SER A 242 7.58 -12.33 -7.86
CA SER A 242 8.40 -11.12 -8.00
C SER A 242 9.49 -11.00 -6.94
N SER A 243 9.18 -11.36 -5.69
CA SER A 243 10.12 -11.36 -4.56
C SER A 243 11.19 -12.45 -4.69
N ALA A 244 10.79 -13.65 -5.08
CA ALA A 244 11.69 -14.77 -5.33
C ALA A 244 12.65 -14.46 -6.49
N ALA A 245 12.15 -13.87 -7.57
CA ALA A 245 12.97 -13.40 -8.68
C ALA A 245 13.98 -12.31 -8.24
N ALA A 246 13.53 -11.33 -7.46
CA ALA A 246 14.39 -10.24 -6.99
C ALA A 246 15.52 -10.70 -6.06
N THR A 247 15.36 -11.85 -5.40
CA THR A 247 16.34 -12.39 -4.45
C THR A 247 17.18 -13.53 -5.03
N ALA A 248 16.82 -14.08 -6.20
CA ALA A 248 17.50 -15.23 -6.81
C ALA A 248 19.02 -15.06 -6.91
N ALA A 249 19.49 -13.96 -7.50
CA ALA A 249 20.92 -13.70 -7.67
C ALA A 249 21.68 -13.54 -6.34
N LEU A 250 20.99 -13.18 -5.25
CA LEU A 250 21.59 -13.13 -3.91
C LEU A 250 21.64 -14.53 -3.28
N GLN A 251 20.58 -15.33 -3.48
CA GLN A 251 20.54 -16.72 -3.03
C GLN A 251 21.68 -17.53 -3.67
N ASP A 252 21.92 -17.38 -4.97
CA ASP A 252 23.01 -18.04 -5.70
C ASP A 252 24.40 -17.72 -5.13
N LYS A 253 24.57 -16.54 -4.51
CA LYS A 253 25.84 -16.14 -3.86
C LYS A 253 25.99 -16.66 -2.43
N ILE A 254 24.87 -16.95 -1.76
CA ILE A 254 24.84 -17.40 -0.36
C ILE A 254 24.90 -18.93 -0.30
N LEU A 255 24.22 -19.60 -1.23
CA LEU A 255 24.14 -21.05 -1.27
C LEU A 255 25.46 -21.67 -1.75
N PRO A 256 25.83 -22.86 -1.25
CA PRO A 256 27.07 -23.53 -1.67
C PRO A 256 27.08 -23.81 -3.18
N MET A 257 28.18 -23.47 -3.87
CA MET A 257 28.30 -23.64 -5.33
C MET A 257 28.37 -25.10 -5.78
N ASP A 258 28.64 -26.03 -4.87
CA ASP A 258 28.78 -27.46 -5.10
C ASP A 258 27.44 -28.22 -5.11
N VAL A 259 26.33 -27.54 -4.77
CA VAL A 259 24.99 -28.13 -4.75
C VAL A 259 24.04 -27.30 -5.61
N ALA A 260 23.47 -27.92 -6.65
CA ALA A 260 22.40 -27.30 -7.42
C ALA A 260 21.13 -27.19 -6.57
N TYR A 261 20.87 -26.00 -6.01
CA TYR A 261 19.66 -25.73 -5.26
C TYR A 261 18.53 -25.31 -6.20
N GLN A 262 17.44 -26.07 -6.22
CA GLN A 262 16.26 -25.74 -7.00
C GLN A 262 15.16 -25.20 -6.09
N ASP A 263 14.67 -24.00 -6.37
CA ASP A 263 13.51 -23.43 -5.68
C ASP A 263 12.22 -24.05 -6.21
N ASP A 264 11.90 -25.25 -5.71
CA ASP A 264 10.70 -25.99 -6.11
C ASP A 264 9.40 -25.22 -5.79
N LEU A 265 9.41 -24.37 -4.77
CA LEU A 265 8.24 -23.59 -4.38
C LEU A 265 7.95 -22.48 -5.40
N ARG A 266 9.00 -21.78 -5.85
CA ARG A 266 8.92 -20.81 -6.93
C ARG A 266 8.47 -21.46 -8.23
N LEU A 267 9.04 -22.61 -8.59
CA LEU A 267 8.66 -23.33 -9.81
C LEU A 267 7.23 -23.85 -9.77
N GLU A 268 6.79 -24.43 -8.65
CA GLU A 268 5.41 -24.88 -8.45
C GLU A 268 4.42 -23.71 -8.56
N THR A 269 4.73 -22.59 -7.90
CA THR A 269 3.90 -21.38 -7.95
C THR A 269 3.84 -20.81 -9.37
N PHE A 270 4.97 -20.79 -10.09
CA PHE A 270 5.04 -20.34 -11.47
C PHE A 270 4.22 -21.23 -12.40
N ARG A 271 4.35 -22.57 -12.31
CA ARG A 271 3.53 -23.50 -13.11
C ARG A 271 2.04 -23.31 -12.87
N ARG A 272 1.63 -23.14 -11.60
CA ARG A 272 0.23 -22.87 -11.25
C ARG A 272 -0.25 -21.54 -11.84
N TRP A 273 0.60 -20.52 -11.81
CA TRP A 273 0.30 -19.23 -12.44
C TRP A 273 0.15 -19.37 -13.97
N CYS A 274 1.09 -20.05 -14.65
CA CYS A 274 1.01 -20.29 -16.10
C CYS A 274 -0.19 -21.14 -16.50
N THR A 275 -0.67 -22.03 -15.63
CA THR A 275 -1.90 -22.81 -15.88
C THR A 275 -3.13 -21.90 -15.99
N VAL A 276 -3.15 -20.77 -15.28
CA VAL A 276 -4.29 -19.84 -15.25
C VAL A 276 -4.17 -18.77 -16.33
N TYR A 277 -2.97 -18.24 -16.57
CA TYR A 277 -2.76 -17.05 -17.43
C TYR A 277 -1.96 -17.34 -18.72
N GLY A 278 -1.49 -18.57 -18.90
CA GLY A 278 -0.56 -18.96 -19.96
C GLY A 278 0.90 -18.68 -19.61
N ASP A 279 1.81 -19.31 -20.36
CA ASP A 279 3.25 -19.09 -20.24
C ASP A 279 3.68 -17.82 -21.00
N ILE A 280 3.30 -16.68 -20.45
CA ILE A 280 3.44 -15.36 -21.07
C ILE A 280 4.48 -14.47 -20.37
N MET A 281 5.14 -14.96 -19.30
CA MET A 281 6.00 -14.16 -18.44
C MET A 281 7.25 -14.95 -18.04
N ASP A 282 8.42 -14.30 -18.11
CA ASP A 282 9.67 -14.87 -17.60
C ASP A 282 9.65 -14.94 -16.07
N ILE A 283 10.00 -16.10 -15.51
CA ILE A 283 10.05 -16.35 -14.06
C ILE A 283 10.98 -15.39 -13.31
N ASN A 284 11.94 -14.75 -13.98
CA ASN A 284 12.91 -13.80 -13.42
C ASN A 284 12.43 -12.35 -13.40
N VAL A 285 11.19 -12.07 -13.82
CA VAL A 285 10.61 -10.73 -13.71
C VAL A 285 10.47 -10.33 -12.24
N CYS A 286 11.17 -9.27 -11.83
CA CYS A 286 11.16 -8.77 -10.44
C CYS A 286 9.99 -7.80 -10.15
N SER A 287 9.17 -7.47 -11.16
CA SER A 287 8.11 -6.46 -11.01
C SER A 287 6.76 -7.10 -10.68
N GLN A 288 6.32 -6.98 -9.43
CA GLN A 288 4.99 -7.44 -8.99
C GLN A 288 3.85 -6.86 -9.86
N LYS A 289 4.00 -5.60 -10.32
CA LYS A 289 3.02 -4.95 -11.20
C LYS A 289 2.81 -5.73 -12.50
N LYS A 290 3.90 -6.21 -13.12
CA LYS A 290 3.82 -7.02 -14.35
C LYS A 290 3.15 -8.37 -14.11
N TRP A 291 3.42 -9.02 -12.98
CA TRP A 291 2.76 -10.27 -12.60
C TRP A 291 1.25 -10.13 -12.32
N ASN A 292 0.82 -8.99 -11.78
CA ASN A 292 -0.59 -8.71 -11.52
C ASN A 292 -1.40 -8.39 -12.78
N GLU A 293 -0.75 -7.87 -13.83
CA GLU A 293 -1.41 -7.32 -15.01
C GLU A 293 -2.32 -8.32 -15.74
N PRO A 294 -1.93 -9.59 -16.00
CA PRO A 294 -2.81 -10.57 -16.63
C PRO A 294 -4.09 -10.83 -15.84
N SER A 295 -3.98 -11.00 -14.51
CA SER A 295 -5.14 -11.21 -13.64
C SER A 295 -6.09 -10.01 -13.67
N LEU A 296 -5.53 -8.80 -13.54
CA LEU A 296 -6.31 -7.56 -13.55
C LEU A 296 -7.00 -7.32 -14.90
N ASN A 297 -6.34 -7.66 -16.02
CA ASN A 297 -6.92 -7.51 -17.35
C ASN A 297 -8.10 -8.47 -17.54
N VAL A 298 -7.98 -9.73 -17.12
CA VAL A 298 -9.09 -10.71 -17.15
C VAL A 298 -10.27 -10.21 -16.30
N SER A 299 -10.01 -9.74 -15.07
CA SER A 299 -11.06 -9.23 -14.19
C SER A 299 -11.70 -7.95 -14.72
N LYS A 300 -10.92 -7.06 -15.36
CA LYS A 300 -11.41 -5.85 -16.02
C LYS A 300 -12.33 -6.18 -17.20
N SER A 301 -11.91 -7.06 -18.11
CA SER A 301 -12.73 -7.45 -19.27
C SER A 301 -14.05 -8.07 -18.85
N LYS A 302 -14.02 -9.00 -17.87
CA LYS A 302 -15.24 -9.59 -17.30
C LYS A 302 -16.15 -8.53 -16.67
N LEU A 303 -15.58 -7.53 -15.99
CA LEU A 303 -16.38 -6.45 -15.42
C LEU A 303 -17.02 -5.59 -16.52
N GLU A 304 -16.30 -5.30 -17.60
CA GLU A 304 -16.83 -4.53 -18.73
C GLU A 304 -17.96 -5.28 -19.44
N GLU A 305 -17.85 -6.59 -19.62
CA GLU A 305 -18.93 -7.46 -20.13
C GLU A 305 -20.18 -7.44 -19.23
N LEU A 306 -20.00 -7.40 -17.90
CA LEU A 306 -21.11 -7.29 -16.94
C LEU A 306 -21.75 -5.88 -16.87
N ASN A 307 -21.12 -4.88 -17.49
CA ASN A 307 -21.48 -3.47 -17.43
C ASN A 307 -21.75 -2.91 -18.84
N ASP A 308 -22.62 -3.59 -19.60
CA ASP A 308 -22.83 -3.26 -21.01
C ASP A 308 -23.78 -2.07 -21.25
N SER A 309 -24.64 -1.75 -20.28
CA SER A 309 -25.59 -0.63 -20.43
C SER A 309 -24.86 0.72 -20.56
N PRO A 310 -25.41 1.70 -21.30
CA PRO A 310 -24.82 3.04 -21.39
C PRO A 310 -24.59 3.69 -20.02
N SER A 311 -25.54 3.49 -19.09
CA SER A 311 -25.42 3.95 -17.70
C SER A 311 -24.23 3.32 -16.97
N ASP A 312 -24.07 2.01 -17.09
CA ASP A 312 -22.96 1.30 -16.47
C ASP A 312 -21.61 1.74 -17.04
N LYS A 313 -21.51 1.85 -18.37
CA LYS A 313 -20.31 2.34 -19.07
C LYS A 313 -19.95 3.75 -18.62
N ALA A 314 -20.91 4.68 -18.63
CA ALA A 314 -20.70 6.05 -18.20
C ALA A 314 -20.25 6.14 -16.74
N ARG A 315 -20.91 5.38 -15.84
CA ARG A 315 -20.53 5.31 -14.42
C ARG A 315 -19.10 4.77 -14.26
N LEU A 316 -18.78 3.65 -14.89
CA LEU A 316 -17.49 2.99 -14.76
C LEU A 316 -16.35 3.86 -15.31
N MET A 317 -16.58 4.53 -16.44
CA MET A 317 -15.65 5.52 -16.98
C MET A 317 -15.47 6.68 -16.00
N ALA A 318 -16.54 7.26 -15.48
CA ALA A 318 -16.43 8.41 -14.59
C ALA A 318 -15.66 8.11 -13.30
N VAL A 319 -15.90 6.96 -12.65
CA VAL A 319 -15.17 6.58 -11.42
C VAL A 319 -13.70 6.24 -11.67
N ARG A 320 -13.29 5.97 -12.93
CA ARG A 320 -11.88 5.85 -13.32
C ARG A 320 -11.18 7.21 -13.43
N SER A 321 -11.91 8.34 -13.47
CA SER A 321 -11.29 9.67 -13.46
C SER A 321 -10.51 9.90 -12.18
N GLU A 322 -9.45 10.68 -12.30
CA GLU A 322 -8.64 11.09 -11.16
C GLU A 322 -9.51 11.83 -10.12
N LEU A 323 -10.32 12.81 -10.55
CA LEU A 323 -11.20 13.57 -9.66
C LEU A 323 -12.41 12.77 -9.16
N GLY A 324 -12.89 11.76 -9.88
CA GLY A 324 -13.98 10.89 -9.42
C GLY A 324 -13.57 9.97 -8.26
N SER A 325 -12.27 9.68 -8.15
CA SER A 325 -11.75 8.69 -7.20
C SER A 325 -10.73 9.21 -6.19
N ALA A 326 -10.20 10.43 -6.36
CA ALA A 326 -9.19 10.99 -5.46
C ALA A 326 -9.63 11.06 -3.99
N TRP A 327 -10.94 11.23 -3.72
CA TRP A 327 -11.49 11.24 -2.36
C TRP A 327 -11.22 9.94 -1.58
N LEU A 328 -11.09 8.79 -2.24
CA LEU A 328 -10.80 7.50 -1.60
C LEU A 328 -9.44 7.49 -0.89
N ARG A 329 -8.54 8.41 -1.25
CA ARG A 329 -7.18 8.49 -0.71
C ARG A 329 -6.99 9.67 0.26
N VAL A 330 -8.05 10.41 0.57
CA VAL A 330 -8.00 11.59 1.42
C VAL A 330 -7.84 11.19 2.88
N ILE A 331 -6.87 11.78 3.57
CA ILE A 331 -6.74 11.57 5.02
C ILE A 331 -7.83 12.36 5.73
N PRO A 332 -8.66 11.72 6.59
CA PRO A 332 -9.75 12.39 7.30
C PRO A 332 -9.21 13.30 8.41
N SER A 333 -9.27 14.61 8.20
CA SER A 333 -8.86 15.63 9.18
C SER A 333 -9.96 16.67 9.33
N THR A 334 -10.45 16.86 10.55
CA THR A 334 -11.43 17.92 10.86
C THR A 334 -10.80 19.30 10.71
N ALA A 335 -9.54 19.45 11.16
CA ALA A 335 -8.81 20.71 11.08
C ALA A 335 -8.60 21.18 9.64
N CYS A 336 -8.38 20.23 8.72
CA CYS A 336 -8.23 20.53 7.29
C CYS A 336 -9.56 20.53 6.52
N GLY A 337 -10.69 20.24 7.18
CA GLY A 337 -12.00 20.11 6.53
C GLY A 337 -12.12 18.90 5.59
N THR A 338 -11.22 17.92 5.69
CA THR A 338 -11.16 16.75 4.80
C THR A 338 -11.90 15.52 5.34
N ARG A 339 -12.41 15.60 6.57
CA ARG A 339 -13.23 14.54 7.18
C ARG A 339 -14.64 14.55 6.59
N LEU A 340 -15.14 13.38 6.20
CA LEU A 340 -16.54 13.20 5.80
C LEU A 340 -17.36 12.89 7.06
N ASP A 341 -18.54 13.48 7.15
CA ASP A 341 -19.42 13.31 8.29
C ASP A 341 -20.02 11.88 8.28
N ASN A 342 -20.15 11.25 9.46
CA ASN A 342 -20.55 9.84 9.60
C ASN A 342 -22.02 9.54 9.26
N GLY A 343 -22.80 10.53 8.83
CA GLY A 343 -24.13 10.28 8.30
C GLY A 343 -24.96 11.53 8.03
N TYR A 344 -25.73 11.46 6.95
CA TYR A 344 -27.07 12.03 6.93
C TYR A 344 -28.01 10.83 6.95
N ARG A 345 -28.83 10.71 7.99
CA ARG A 345 -29.87 9.68 8.02
C ARG A 345 -31.00 10.09 7.07
N CYS A 346 -31.44 9.17 6.23
CA CYS A 346 -32.77 9.27 5.64
C CYS A 346 -33.78 9.36 6.79
N LEU A 347 -34.58 10.42 6.83
CA LEU A 347 -35.56 10.66 7.90
C LEU A 347 -36.72 9.67 7.90
N PHE A 348 -36.93 8.92 6.81
CA PHE A 348 -38.18 8.17 6.59
C PHE A 348 -38.02 6.69 6.25
N GLY A 349 -36.81 6.14 6.14
CA GLY A 349 -36.61 4.70 5.89
C GLY A 349 -37.29 4.15 4.63
N ALA A 350 -37.74 5.03 3.71
CA ALA A 350 -38.51 4.67 2.53
C ALA A 350 -37.61 4.57 1.29
N ASP A 351 -38.00 3.69 0.36
CA ASP A 351 -37.29 3.48 -0.90
C ASP A 351 -37.37 4.72 -1.78
N VAL A 352 -36.19 5.29 -2.00
CA VAL A 352 -35.89 6.19 -3.10
C VAL A 352 -35.45 5.28 -4.24
N PHE A 353 -35.85 5.54 -5.49
CA PHE A 353 -35.34 4.80 -6.66
C PHE A 353 -33.90 4.35 -6.42
N GLN A 354 -33.63 3.04 -6.51
CA GLN A 354 -32.48 2.30 -5.90
C GLN A 354 -31.09 2.98 -5.93
N LEU A 355 -30.88 3.99 -6.78
CA LEU A 355 -29.60 4.67 -7.01
C LEU A 355 -29.59 6.19 -6.68
N GLY A 356 -30.73 6.84 -6.40
CA GLY A 356 -30.79 8.24 -5.94
C GLY A 356 -30.35 9.33 -6.94
N HIS A 357 -30.11 8.98 -8.21
CA HIS A 357 -29.49 9.86 -9.21
C HIS A 357 -30.26 11.15 -9.51
N HIS A 358 -31.60 11.13 -9.44
CA HIS A 358 -32.43 12.30 -9.71
C HIS A 358 -31.98 13.52 -8.90
N GLY A 359 -31.65 13.31 -7.62
CA GLY A 359 -31.27 14.39 -6.71
C GLY A 359 -30.01 15.15 -7.14
N LEU A 360 -29.13 14.53 -7.93
CA LEU A 360 -27.90 15.17 -8.44
C LEU A 360 -28.18 16.29 -9.45
N SER A 361 -29.36 16.27 -10.08
CA SER A 361 -29.78 17.20 -11.13
C SER A 361 -31.07 17.98 -10.81
N CYS A 362 -31.75 17.64 -9.71
CA CYS A 362 -33.01 18.24 -9.30
C CYS A 362 -32.89 19.77 -9.14
N ARG A 363 -33.79 20.51 -9.80
CA ARG A 363 -33.84 21.98 -9.73
C ARG A 363 -34.55 22.51 -8.49
N LEU A 364 -35.33 21.66 -7.82
CA LEU A 364 -36.12 22.01 -6.62
C LEU A 364 -35.34 21.79 -5.31
N GLY A 365 -34.22 21.07 -5.37
CA GLY A 365 -33.32 20.85 -4.24
C GLY A 365 -32.29 21.98 -4.09
N SER A 366 -32.07 22.42 -2.86
CA SER A 366 -31.03 23.39 -2.49
C SER A 366 -29.61 22.80 -2.64
N GLY A 367 -29.46 21.47 -2.62
CA GLY A 367 -28.18 20.78 -2.71
C GLY A 367 -27.37 21.12 -3.96
N ARG A 368 -28.03 21.33 -5.11
CA ARG A 368 -27.33 21.74 -6.36
C ARG A 368 -26.69 23.11 -6.20
N GLN A 369 -27.42 24.06 -5.60
CA GLN A 369 -26.90 25.41 -5.34
C GLN A 369 -25.80 25.38 -4.27
N ALA A 370 -25.94 24.54 -3.24
CA ALA A 370 -24.92 24.34 -2.22
C ALA A 370 -23.63 23.78 -2.82
N ARG A 371 -23.71 22.74 -3.68
CA ARG A 371 -22.55 22.19 -4.41
C ARG A 371 -21.84 23.26 -5.23
N HIS A 372 -22.62 24.02 -6.00
CA HIS A 372 -22.11 25.09 -6.85
C HIS A 372 -21.37 26.15 -6.04
N SER A 373 -22.03 26.68 -5.00
CA SER A 373 -21.48 27.72 -4.14
C SER A 373 -20.21 27.24 -3.43
N ALA A 374 -20.21 26.02 -2.90
CA ALA A 374 -19.05 25.44 -2.23
C ALA A 374 -17.84 25.28 -3.18
N MET A 375 -18.06 24.84 -4.41
CA MET A 375 -16.99 24.73 -5.39
C MET A 375 -16.46 26.12 -5.78
N ASN A 376 -17.34 27.09 -6.01
CA ASN A 376 -16.92 28.46 -6.35
C ASN A 376 -16.13 29.10 -5.19
N ASP A 377 -16.56 28.89 -3.95
CA ASP A 377 -15.84 29.32 -2.75
C ASP A 377 -14.46 28.64 -2.65
N TYR A 378 -14.38 27.35 -2.98
CA TYR A 378 -13.10 26.64 -3.00
C TYR A 378 -12.15 27.18 -4.08
N ILE A 379 -12.65 27.46 -5.28
CA ILE A 379 -11.87 28.08 -6.37
C ILE A 379 -11.35 29.46 -5.93
N CYS A 380 -12.16 30.27 -5.26
CA CYS A 380 -11.71 31.55 -4.70
C CYS A 380 -10.59 31.35 -3.66
N LYS A 381 -10.68 30.32 -2.81
CA LYS A 381 -9.59 29.97 -1.88
C LYS A 381 -8.33 29.51 -2.60
N LEU A 382 -8.43 28.83 -3.74
CA LEU A 382 -7.27 28.48 -4.56
C LEU A 382 -6.58 29.74 -5.11
N PHE A 383 -7.35 30.72 -5.59
CA PHE A 383 -6.75 32.00 -6.00
C PHE A 383 -6.09 32.74 -4.84
N GLN A 384 -6.71 32.76 -3.66
CA GLN A 384 -6.10 33.33 -2.45
C GLN A 384 -4.79 32.63 -2.09
N LYS A 385 -4.74 31.29 -2.18
CA LYS A 385 -3.49 30.53 -1.97
C LYS A 385 -2.40 30.82 -3.01
N ALA A 386 -2.79 31.28 -4.20
CA ALA A 386 -1.87 31.70 -5.25
C ALA A 386 -1.49 33.19 -5.18
N ASP A 387 -1.90 33.92 -4.14
CA ASP A 387 -1.81 35.38 -4.01
C ASP A 387 -2.47 36.14 -5.18
N ILE A 388 -3.56 35.61 -5.74
CA ILE A 388 -4.33 36.23 -6.82
C ILE A 388 -5.63 36.77 -6.23
N PRO A 389 -5.80 38.10 -6.12
CA PRO A 389 -7.06 38.67 -5.66
C PRO A 389 -8.18 38.35 -6.66
N ALA A 390 -9.27 37.79 -6.16
CA ALA A 390 -10.41 37.40 -6.97
C ALA A 390 -11.73 37.74 -6.26
N VAL A 391 -12.74 38.12 -7.05
CA VAL A 391 -14.07 38.51 -6.57
C VAL A 391 -15.12 37.52 -7.06
N LYS A 392 -16.12 37.25 -6.22
CA LYS A 392 -17.28 36.43 -6.58
C LYS A 392 -18.35 37.29 -7.20
N GLU A 393 -19.01 36.74 -8.21
CA GLU A 393 -20.14 37.35 -8.90
C GLU A 393 -19.84 38.83 -9.28
N PRO A 394 -18.88 39.13 -10.14
CA PRO A 394 -18.57 40.50 -10.57
C PRO A 394 -19.72 41.10 -11.40
N ALA A 395 -20.22 42.28 -11.01
CA ALA A 395 -21.24 43.00 -11.76
C ALA A 395 -20.60 43.88 -12.86
N GLY A 396 -21.32 44.10 -13.96
CA GLY A 396 -20.92 45.08 -14.99
C GLY A 396 -19.77 44.67 -15.89
N LEU A 397 -19.38 43.38 -15.93
CA LEU A 397 -18.33 42.92 -16.86
C LEU A 397 -18.77 42.97 -18.32
N LEU A 398 -20.05 42.80 -18.61
CA LEU A 398 -20.60 42.90 -19.96
C LEU A 398 -21.51 44.13 -20.01
N SER A 399 -21.21 45.08 -20.90
CA SER A 399 -21.98 46.32 -21.05
C SER A 399 -23.39 46.09 -21.60
N GLU A 400 -23.57 45.03 -22.39
CA GLU A 400 -24.81 44.74 -23.13
C GLU A 400 -25.60 43.55 -22.57
N SER A 401 -25.17 42.95 -21.44
CA SER A 401 -25.90 41.83 -20.83
C SER A 401 -25.86 41.86 -19.31
N ASN A 402 -26.92 41.36 -18.67
CA ASN A 402 -26.96 41.13 -17.22
C ASN A 402 -26.27 39.82 -16.81
N PHE A 403 -25.46 39.22 -17.69
CA PHE A 403 -24.78 37.98 -17.35
C PHE A 403 -23.66 38.23 -16.35
N ARG A 404 -23.66 37.40 -15.30
CA ARG A 404 -22.74 37.47 -14.18
C ARG A 404 -21.99 36.14 -14.11
N PRO A 405 -20.69 36.11 -14.45
CA PRO A 405 -19.88 34.92 -14.19
C PRO A 405 -19.75 34.71 -12.68
N ASP A 406 -19.30 33.54 -12.26
CA ASP A 406 -19.21 33.19 -10.83
C ASP A 406 -18.04 33.87 -10.13
N GLY A 407 -17.01 34.24 -10.89
CA GLY A 407 -15.95 35.09 -10.37
C GLY A 407 -15.04 35.68 -11.43
N TYR A 408 -14.15 36.55 -10.96
CA TYR A 408 -13.18 37.29 -11.76
C TYR A 408 -11.90 37.62 -10.98
N THR A 409 -10.74 37.52 -11.62
CA THR A 409 -9.46 37.93 -11.02
C THR A 409 -9.25 39.43 -11.19
N LEU A 410 -8.81 40.12 -10.13
CA LEU A 410 -8.53 41.56 -10.18
C LEU A 410 -7.14 41.89 -10.75
N VAL A 411 -6.34 40.85 -10.95
CA VAL A 411 -5.01 40.93 -11.58
C VAL A 411 -4.93 39.97 -12.76
N PRO A 412 -4.01 40.22 -13.72
CA PRO A 412 -3.79 39.32 -14.83
C PRO A 412 -3.49 37.88 -14.39
N TRP A 413 -4.24 36.93 -14.95
CA TRP A 413 -4.09 35.49 -14.76
C TRP A 413 -3.04 34.90 -15.72
N SER A 414 -3.13 35.27 -16.99
CA SER A 414 -2.26 34.79 -18.07
C SER A 414 -2.18 35.81 -19.20
N GLN A 415 -0.98 36.06 -19.73
CA GLN A 415 -0.75 36.91 -20.91
C GLN A 415 -1.32 38.34 -20.77
N GLY A 416 -1.32 38.91 -19.56
CA GLY A 416 -1.90 40.23 -19.32
C GLY A 416 -3.43 40.25 -19.18
N CYS A 417 -4.11 39.13 -19.44
CA CYS A 417 -5.56 39.03 -19.32
C CYS A 417 -5.99 38.60 -17.90
N CYS A 418 -7.01 39.27 -17.37
CA CYS A 418 -7.74 38.81 -16.18
C CYS A 418 -8.63 37.60 -16.52
N LEU A 419 -8.83 36.71 -15.57
CA LEU A 419 -9.63 35.52 -15.75
C LEU A 419 -11.05 35.75 -15.22
N SER A 420 -12.05 35.38 -16.01
CA SER A 420 -13.43 35.19 -15.57
C SER A 420 -13.79 33.71 -15.66
N TRP A 421 -14.61 33.22 -14.72
CA TRP A 421 -15.02 31.81 -14.74
C TRP A 421 -16.47 31.62 -14.31
N ASP A 422 -17.03 30.49 -14.73
CA ASP A 422 -18.37 30.05 -14.33
C ASP A 422 -18.34 28.53 -14.14
N VAL A 423 -18.80 28.06 -12.98
CA VAL A 423 -18.75 26.69 -12.52
C VAL A 423 -20.05 25.98 -12.90
N THR A 424 -19.96 24.75 -13.38
CA THR A 424 -21.16 23.97 -13.68
C THR A 424 -20.97 22.48 -13.48
N PHE A 425 -22.10 21.83 -13.17
CA PHE A 425 -22.14 20.41 -12.81
C PHE A 425 -23.16 19.67 -13.68
N PRO A 426 -22.80 19.29 -14.91
CA PRO A 426 -23.65 18.42 -15.70
C PRO A 426 -23.73 17.03 -15.05
N HIS A 427 -24.93 16.43 -15.05
CA HIS A 427 -25.09 15.10 -14.48
C HIS A 427 -24.60 14.04 -15.47
N THR A 428 -23.63 13.22 -15.04
CA THR A 428 -22.98 12.17 -15.85
C THR A 428 -23.97 11.22 -16.52
N LEU A 429 -25.06 10.88 -15.83
CA LEU A 429 -26.08 9.93 -16.30
C LEU A 429 -27.35 10.60 -16.82
N ALA A 430 -27.32 11.92 -17.07
CA ALA A 430 -28.48 12.59 -17.65
C ALA A 430 -28.78 12.05 -19.05
N GLU A 431 -30.06 11.83 -19.35
CA GLU A 431 -30.54 11.26 -20.63
C GLU A 431 -29.96 11.97 -21.86
N ARG A 432 -29.85 13.30 -21.81
CA ARG A 432 -29.27 14.11 -22.92
C ARG A 432 -27.76 13.88 -23.16
N TYR A 433 -27.05 13.34 -22.17
CA TYR A 433 -25.60 13.15 -22.20
C TYR A 433 -25.19 11.68 -22.22
N ILE A 434 -26.08 10.75 -21.86
CA ILE A 434 -25.70 9.36 -21.58
C ILE A 434 -25.01 8.65 -22.76
N ASN A 435 -25.47 8.90 -23.98
CA ASN A 435 -24.87 8.31 -25.18
C ASN A 435 -23.44 8.80 -25.43
N TYR A 436 -23.09 9.98 -24.93
CA TYR A 436 -21.76 10.57 -25.05
C TYR A 436 -20.87 10.15 -23.87
N THR A 437 -21.38 10.23 -22.64
CA THR A 437 -20.62 9.86 -21.43
C THR A 437 -20.32 8.37 -21.34
N ALA A 438 -21.13 7.52 -22.00
CA ALA A 438 -20.85 6.09 -22.15
C ALA A 438 -19.70 5.77 -23.12
N MET A 439 -19.35 6.71 -24.01
CA MET A 439 -18.28 6.55 -25.00
C MET A 439 -16.99 7.24 -24.58
N GLU A 440 -17.11 8.45 -24.01
CA GLU A 440 -15.97 9.26 -23.63
C GLU A 440 -16.22 9.96 -22.29
N GLN A 441 -15.26 9.78 -21.37
CA GLN A 441 -15.26 10.41 -20.06
C GLN A 441 -15.24 11.94 -20.19
N GLY A 442 -16.07 12.64 -19.42
CA GLY A 442 -16.09 14.11 -19.44
C GLY A 442 -16.93 14.71 -20.57
N SER A 443 -17.56 13.88 -21.42
CA SER A 443 -18.39 14.38 -22.52
C SER A 443 -19.52 15.31 -22.10
N ALA A 444 -20.11 15.11 -20.92
CA ALA A 444 -21.14 16.02 -20.43
C ALA A 444 -20.52 17.37 -20.00
N ALA A 445 -19.30 17.34 -19.44
CA ALA A 445 -18.52 18.54 -19.14
C ALA A 445 -18.14 19.30 -20.42
N VAL A 446 -17.69 18.61 -21.47
CA VAL A 446 -17.37 19.23 -22.78
C VAL A 446 -18.58 20.00 -23.34
N LYS A 447 -19.75 19.35 -23.40
CA LYS A 447 -20.97 20.01 -23.91
C LYS A 447 -21.42 21.18 -23.05
N ALA A 448 -21.24 21.08 -21.73
CA ALA A 448 -21.53 22.18 -20.82
C ALA A 448 -20.53 23.35 -21.02
N ALA A 449 -19.26 23.04 -21.28
CA ALA A 449 -18.22 24.02 -21.57
C ALA A 449 -18.51 24.76 -22.88
N ASP A 450 -18.87 24.05 -23.97
CA ASP A 450 -19.23 24.66 -25.26
C ASP A 450 -20.39 25.67 -25.13
N PHE A 451 -21.42 25.28 -24.37
CA PHE A 451 -22.55 26.15 -24.09
C PHE A 451 -22.13 27.40 -23.30
N LYS A 452 -21.28 27.25 -22.28
CA LYS A 452 -20.77 28.36 -21.46
C LYS A 452 -19.84 29.27 -22.24
N ASN A 453 -18.93 28.72 -23.05
CA ASN A 453 -18.07 29.48 -23.97
C ASN A 453 -18.90 30.30 -24.96
N THR A 454 -19.99 29.73 -25.49
CA THR A 454 -20.92 30.47 -26.36
C THR A 454 -21.63 31.59 -25.59
N LYS A 455 -22.11 31.30 -24.38
CA LYS A 455 -22.82 32.26 -23.52
C LYS A 455 -21.95 33.46 -23.14
N TYR A 456 -20.67 33.23 -22.85
CA TYR A 456 -19.72 34.24 -22.36
C TYR A 456 -18.63 34.57 -23.39
N LYS A 457 -18.91 34.39 -24.68
CA LYS A 457 -17.94 34.63 -25.75
C LYS A 457 -17.32 36.04 -25.69
N ASP A 458 -18.11 37.04 -25.27
CA ASP A 458 -17.71 38.44 -25.20
C ASP A 458 -16.82 38.76 -23.98
N LEU A 459 -16.58 37.78 -23.09
CA LEU A 459 -15.58 37.87 -22.02
C LEU A 459 -14.19 37.38 -22.47
N ASN A 460 -14.04 36.94 -23.73
CA ASN A 460 -12.74 36.69 -24.34
C ASN A 460 -12.34 37.89 -25.21
N ASP A 461 -11.42 38.70 -24.72
CA ASP A 461 -10.88 39.87 -25.42
C ASP A 461 -9.39 40.09 -25.06
N ASN A 462 -8.82 41.23 -25.47
CA ASN A 462 -7.41 41.56 -25.24
C ASN A 462 -7.05 41.79 -23.75
N THR A 463 -8.04 41.83 -22.86
CA THR A 463 -7.89 42.11 -21.42
C THR A 463 -8.45 40.98 -20.55
N ARG A 464 -9.23 40.07 -21.12
CA ARG A 464 -10.00 39.07 -20.39
C ARG A 464 -9.98 37.72 -21.10
N VAL A 465 -9.93 36.68 -20.30
CA VAL A 465 -10.13 35.30 -20.73
C VAL A 465 -11.24 34.67 -19.90
N PHE A 466 -12.13 33.94 -20.56
CA PHE A 466 -13.21 33.19 -19.92
C PHE A 466 -12.86 31.69 -19.89
N VAL A 467 -13.04 31.07 -18.72
CA VAL A 467 -12.87 29.63 -18.54
C VAL A 467 -14.13 29.05 -17.88
N PRO A 468 -14.90 28.20 -18.59
CA PRO A 468 -15.92 27.38 -17.95
C PRO A 468 -15.26 26.27 -17.12
N ILE A 469 -15.67 26.15 -15.86
CA ILE A 469 -15.20 25.10 -14.95
C ILE A 469 -16.31 24.05 -14.86
N CYS A 470 -16.25 23.06 -15.74
CA CYS A 470 -17.25 22.01 -15.89
C CYS A 470 -16.79 20.72 -15.22
N VAL A 471 -17.45 20.35 -14.12
CA VAL A 471 -17.18 19.10 -13.39
C VAL A 471 -18.43 18.24 -13.40
N GLU A 472 -18.39 17.09 -14.07
CA GLU A 472 -19.52 16.18 -14.05
C GLU A 472 -19.82 15.69 -12.62
N THR A 473 -21.06 15.31 -12.34
CA THR A 473 -21.46 14.87 -11.00
C THR A 473 -20.65 13.67 -10.47
N PHE A 474 -20.07 12.83 -11.34
CA PHE A 474 -19.21 11.70 -10.91
C PHE A 474 -17.71 12.01 -10.96
N GLY A 475 -17.32 13.25 -11.27
CA GLY A 475 -15.94 13.74 -11.13
C GLY A 475 -15.16 13.89 -12.44
N SER A 476 -15.68 13.40 -13.57
CA SER A 476 -15.08 13.67 -14.88
C SER A 476 -15.07 15.16 -15.19
N VAL A 477 -14.04 15.65 -15.87
CA VAL A 477 -13.92 17.05 -16.31
C VAL A 477 -13.55 17.11 -17.78
N ASP A 478 -13.78 18.25 -18.41
CA ASP A 478 -13.26 18.54 -19.75
C ASP A 478 -11.79 19.00 -19.70
N LYS A 479 -11.14 19.09 -20.87
CA LYS A 479 -9.72 19.46 -20.99
C LYS A 479 -9.43 20.90 -20.52
N GLN A 480 -10.34 21.85 -20.75
CA GLN A 480 -10.18 23.25 -20.35
C GLN A 480 -10.23 23.37 -18.82
N THR A 481 -11.15 22.65 -18.18
CA THR A 481 -11.24 22.55 -16.71
C THR A 481 -9.99 21.88 -16.11
N GLN A 482 -9.49 20.80 -16.73
CA GLN A 482 -8.27 20.14 -16.29
C GLN A 482 -7.05 21.08 -16.36
N LEU A 483 -6.87 21.79 -17.49
CA LEU A 483 -5.83 22.79 -17.67
C LEU A 483 -5.90 23.92 -16.65
N PHE A 484 -7.12 24.38 -16.32
CA PHE A 484 -7.32 25.37 -15.27
C PHE A 484 -6.80 24.88 -13.91
N PHE A 485 -7.19 23.65 -13.50
CA PHE A 485 -6.73 23.09 -12.23
C PHE A 485 -5.23 22.85 -12.20
N ASP A 486 -4.62 22.39 -13.30
CA ASP A 486 -3.17 22.18 -13.38
C ASP A 486 -2.40 23.51 -13.31
N ASN A 487 -2.91 24.57 -13.95
CA ASN A 487 -2.32 25.90 -13.92
C ASN A 487 -2.40 26.54 -12.52
N ILE A 488 -3.58 26.53 -11.88
CA ILE A 488 -3.73 27.11 -10.54
C ILE A 488 -2.94 26.34 -9.50
N ALA A 489 -2.91 25.00 -9.61
CA ALA A 489 -2.12 24.18 -8.70
C ALA A 489 -0.62 24.41 -8.87
N THR A 490 -0.14 24.62 -10.10
CA THR A 490 1.27 24.97 -10.34
C THR A 490 1.63 26.32 -9.72
N LYS A 491 0.79 27.35 -9.89
CA LYS A 491 0.98 28.66 -9.23
C LYS A 491 0.99 28.55 -7.70
N ILE A 492 0.15 27.69 -7.12
CA ILE A 492 0.13 27.46 -5.66
C ILE A 492 1.43 26.77 -5.22
N VAL A 493 1.89 25.72 -5.92
CA VAL A 493 3.15 25.03 -5.60
C VAL A 493 4.34 25.98 -5.67
N GLU A 494 4.39 26.87 -6.67
CA GLU A 494 5.44 27.89 -6.79
C GLU A 494 5.48 28.84 -5.59
N LYS A 495 4.34 29.08 -4.94
CA LYS A 495 4.20 29.95 -3.77
C LYS A 495 4.45 29.22 -2.45
N SER A 496 3.87 28.03 -2.28
CA SER A 496 3.95 27.26 -1.04
C SER A 496 5.25 26.47 -0.90
N GLY A 497 5.86 26.07 -2.02
CA GLY A 497 6.99 25.16 -2.07
C GLY A 497 6.64 23.69 -1.81
N ASP A 498 5.37 23.34 -1.54
CA ASP A 498 4.95 21.96 -1.27
C ASP A 498 4.53 21.25 -2.57
N PRO A 499 5.28 20.24 -3.05
CA PRO A 499 4.92 19.51 -4.27
C PRO A 499 3.61 18.74 -4.14
N ASN A 500 3.13 18.48 -2.91
CA ASN A 500 1.88 17.74 -2.68
C ASN A 500 0.62 18.59 -2.86
N ASP A 501 0.71 19.92 -2.98
CA ASP A 501 -0.46 20.78 -3.16
C ASP A 501 -1.29 20.39 -4.39
N LYS A 502 -0.65 19.92 -5.46
CA LYS A 502 -1.36 19.37 -6.64
C LYS A 502 -2.28 18.21 -6.27
N ILE A 503 -1.80 17.30 -5.42
CA ILE A 503 -2.57 16.14 -4.95
C ILE A 503 -3.67 16.60 -4.01
N TYR A 504 -3.36 17.50 -3.07
CA TYR A 504 -4.33 18.01 -2.09
C TYR A 504 -5.48 18.76 -2.75
N ILE A 505 -5.21 19.54 -3.80
CA ILE A 505 -6.26 20.26 -4.54
C ILE A 505 -7.23 19.28 -5.19
N LYS A 506 -6.71 18.28 -5.92
CA LYS A 506 -7.55 17.25 -6.55
C LYS A 506 -8.37 16.46 -5.54
N GLN A 507 -7.74 16.10 -4.42
CA GLN A 507 -8.38 15.44 -3.29
C GLN A 507 -9.52 16.26 -2.69
N ASN A 508 -9.31 17.55 -2.45
CA ASN A 508 -10.34 18.44 -1.91
C ASN A 508 -11.49 18.67 -2.89
N ILE A 509 -11.22 18.83 -4.19
CA ILE A 509 -12.26 18.94 -5.23
C ILE A 509 -13.12 17.68 -5.25
N SER A 510 -12.46 16.52 -5.28
CA SER A 510 -13.13 15.21 -5.26
C SER A 510 -14.00 15.03 -4.01
N LEU A 511 -13.44 15.35 -2.85
CA LEU A 511 -14.13 15.25 -1.56
C LEU A 511 -15.35 16.19 -1.48
N LEU A 512 -15.18 17.45 -1.89
CA LEU A 512 -16.25 18.44 -1.94
C LEU A 512 -17.37 17.95 -2.85
N LEU A 513 -17.02 17.44 -4.04
CA LEU A 513 -17.99 16.88 -4.97
C LEU A 513 -18.81 15.75 -4.31
N GLN A 514 -18.15 14.76 -3.68
CA GLN A 514 -18.86 13.66 -3.02
C GLN A 514 -19.71 14.12 -1.83
N LYS A 515 -19.18 15.03 -1.00
CA LYS A 515 -19.91 15.61 0.12
C LYS A 515 -21.21 16.27 -0.35
N PHE A 516 -21.13 17.13 -1.37
CA PHE A 516 -22.31 17.83 -1.85
C PHE A 516 -23.23 17.01 -2.77
N ASN A 517 -22.73 15.97 -3.41
CA ASN A 517 -23.57 14.96 -4.05
C ASN A 517 -24.42 14.21 -3.03
N SER A 518 -23.84 13.87 -1.87
CA SER A 518 -24.60 13.23 -0.79
C SER A 518 -25.74 14.14 -0.32
N PHE A 519 -25.49 15.43 -0.09
CA PHE A 519 -26.54 16.42 0.21
C PHE A 519 -27.64 16.45 -0.83
N CYS A 520 -27.28 16.50 -2.12
CA CYS A 520 -28.23 16.44 -3.23
C CYS A 520 -29.11 15.19 -3.18
N ILE A 521 -28.53 14.03 -2.91
CA ILE A 521 -29.28 12.77 -2.82
C ILE A 521 -30.22 12.84 -1.63
N LEU A 522 -29.69 13.10 -0.43
CA LEU A 522 -30.39 13.03 0.85
C LEU A 522 -31.51 14.05 1.03
N GLU A 523 -31.34 15.26 0.50
CA GLU A 523 -32.40 16.27 0.52
C GLU A 523 -33.63 15.82 -0.28
N ASN A 524 -33.41 15.16 -1.42
CA ASN A 524 -34.52 14.64 -2.22
C ASN A 524 -35.18 13.43 -1.55
N ILE A 525 -34.43 12.63 -0.78
CA ILE A 525 -35.00 11.58 0.07
C ILE A 525 -35.96 12.17 1.11
N ALA A 526 -35.60 13.29 1.75
CA ALA A 526 -36.45 13.94 2.76
C ALA A 526 -37.68 14.64 2.18
N LYS A 527 -37.69 14.94 0.86
CA LYS A 527 -38.72 15.74 0.18
C LYS A 527 -39.69 14.94 -0.69
N CYS A 528 -39.51 13.63 -0.84
CA CYS A 528 -40.44 12.77 -1.59
C CYS A 528 -41.52 12.22 -0.64
N PRO A 529 -42.77 12.73 -0.64
CA PRO A 529 -43.88 11.97 -0.08
C PRO A 529 -44.10 10.76 -1.00
N SER A 530 -44.40 9.60 -0.41
CA SER A 530 -44.88 8.39 -1.07
C SER A 530 -45.71 8.74 -2.33
N VAL A 531 -45.15 8.48 -3.51
CA VAL A 531 -45.96 8.43 -4.73
C VAL A 531 -46.85 7.21 -4.56
N ARG A 532 -48.15 7.45 -4.42
CA ARG A 532 -49.19 6.41 -4.34
C ARG A 532 -48.99 5.41 -5.47
N ASP A 533 -49.07 4.13 -5.15
CA ASP A 533 -49.29 3.06 -6.12
C ASP A 533 -50.36 3.49 -7.14
N PRO A 534 -50.05 3.53 -8.45
CA PRO A 534 -51.09 3.39 -9.43
C PRO A 534 -51.42 1.90 -9.50
N VAL A 535 -52.59 1.57 -8.96
CA VAL A 535 -53.35 0.36 -9.28
C VAL A 535 -53.26 0.08 -10.79
N HIS A 536 -52.47 -0.93 -11.19
CA HIS A 536 -52.79 -2.02 -12.13
C HIS A 536 -51.55 -2.80 -12.57
#